data_AF-A0AAN8T5E5-F1
#
_entry.id   AF-A0AAN8T5E5-F1
#
_cell.length_a   1.000
_cell.length_b   1.000
_cell.length_c   1.000
_cell.angle_alpha   90.00
_cell.angle_beta   90.00
_cell.angle_gamma   90.00
#
_symmetry.space_group_name_H-M   'P 1'
#
loop_
_entity.id
_entity.type
_entity.pdbx_description
1 polymer ?
#
loop_
_entity_poly.entity_id
_entity_poly.type
_entity_poly.pdbx_seq_one_letter_code
_entity_poly.pdbx_strand_id
1 'polypeptide(L)'
;MSWTLELGYRNIILEVDSQLLMDWITTKINPPCGISTQVLKLVSLSKQTHNFHCKHTFGEANFVADTLAKHSHTIPNPQIYFKWQQLPKQARAYYQLDMTEMPSFRRRKLKRINEPP
;
A
#
# COMPACT_ATOMS: atom_id res chain seq x y z
N MET A 1 7.25 -8.62 1.20
CA MET A 1 8.67 -8.50 0.81
C MET A 1 9.41 -9.83 0.71
N SER A 2 9.08 -10.90 1.45
CA SER A 2 9.77 -12.18 1.24
C SER A 2 9.66 -12.67 -0.20
N TRP A 3 8.45 -12.63 -0.76
CA TRP A 3 8.18 -12.98 -2.16
C TRP A 3 9.02 -12.18 -3.18
N THR A 4 9.22 -10.87 -2.97
CA THR A 4 10.06 -10.07 -3.88
C THR A 4 11.51 -10.53 -3.85
N LEU A 5 12.02 -10.91 -2.67
CA LEU A 5 13.37 -11.44 -2.51
C LEU A 5 13.52 -12.86 -3.09
N GLU A 6 12.49 -13.69 -2.93
CA GLU A 6 12.41 -15.05 -3.50
C GLU A 6 12.45 -15.02 -5.03
N LEU A 7 11.83 -14.00 -5.66
CA LEU A 7 11.93 -13.75 -7.09
C LEU A 7 13.26 -13.12 -7.55
N GLY A 8 14.18 -12.86 -6.62
CA GLY A 8 15.50 -12.29 -6.94
C GLY A 8 15.54 -10.77 -7.09
N TYR A 9 14.45 -10.05 -6.79
CA TYR A 9 14.49 -8.59 -6.77
C TYR A 9 15.30 -8.10 -5.57
N ARG A 10 16.30 -7.24 -5.84
CA ARG A 10 17.20 -6.66 -4.81
C ARG A 10 17.20 -5.13 -4.80
N ASN A 11 16.56 -4.48 -5.76
CA ASN A 11 16.34 -3.03 -5.77
C ASN A 11 14.85 -2.80 -5.50
N ILE A 12 14.52 -2.32 -4.30
CA ILE A 12 13.15 -2.24 -3.81
C ILE A 12 12.84 -0.81 -3.38
N ILE A 13 11.75 -0.26 -3.95
CA ILE A 13 11.10 0.94 -3.45
C ILE A 13 9.82 0.51 -2.76
N LEU A 14 9.70 0.82 -1.47
CA LEU A 14 8.50 0.60 -0.67
C LEU A 14 7.74 1.92 -0.55
N GLU A 15 6.52 1.96 -1.08
CA GLU A 15 5.61 3.08 -0.95
C GLU A 15 4.55 2.76 0.11
N VAL A 16 4.42 3.63 1.11
CA VAL A 16 3.47 3.45 2.23
C VAL A 16 2.74 4.75 2.52
N ASP A 17 1.45 4.67 2.82
CA ASP A 17 0.59 5.80 3.21
C ASP A 17 0.56 6.05 4.72
N SER A 18 1.33 5.28 5.47
CA SER A 18 1.48 5.43 6.92
C SER A 18 2.84 6.03 7.23
N GLN A 19 2.84 7.31 7.60
CA GLN A 19 4.05 7.98 8.11
C GLN A 19 4.65 7.22 9.30
N LEU A 20 3.80 6.72 10.21
CA LEU A 20 4.24 5.98 11.38
C LEU A 20 4.96 4.67 11.00
N LEU A 21 4.47 3.96 9.98
CA LEU A 21 5.14 2.75 9.48
C LEU A 21 6.49 3.10 8.82
N MET A 22 6.53 4.18 8.03
CA MET A 22 7.81 4.68 7.51
C MET A 22 8.78 4.93 8.67
N ASP A 23 8.34 5.66 9.69
CA ASP A 23 9.19 6.01 10.82
C ASP A 23 9.74 4.75 11.49
N TRP A 24 8.95 3.70 11.70
CA TRP A 24 9.47 2.45 12.27
C TRP A 24 10.45 1.68 11.37
N ILE A 25 10.37 1.87 10.05
CA ILE A 25 11.26 1.21 9.08
C ILE A 25 12.58 2.00 8.93
N THR A 26 12.51 3.33 8.92
CA THR A 26 13.63 4.22 8.60
C THR A 26 14.31 4.79 9.84
N THR A 27 13.57 5.01 10.93
CA THR A 27 14.07 5.54 12.20
C THR A 27 14.24 4.43 13.24
N LYS A 28 14.94 4.71 14.34
CA LYS A 28 15.10 3.76 15.46
C LYS A 28 13.95 3.85 16.48
N ILE A 29 12.78 4.37 16.08
CA ILE A 29 11.60 4.39 16.96
C ILE A 29 11.06 2.97 17.06
N ASN A 30 10.89 2.49 18.30
CA ASN A 30 10.40 1.15 18.53
C ASN A 30 8.89 1.06 18.27
N PRO A 31 8.44 0.10 17.46
CA PRO A 31 7.02 -0.16 17.27
C PRO A 31 6.38 -0.73 18.54
N PRO A 32 5.07 -0.49 18.76
CA PRO A 32 4.30 -1.16 19.81
C PRO A 32 4.43 -2.68 19.77
N CYS A 33 4.43 -3.34 20.94
CA CYS A 33 4.66 -4.78 21.07
C CYS A 33 3.77 -5.65 20.16
N GLY A 34 2.51 -5.26 19.94
CA GLY A 34 1.57 -6.03 19.13
C GLY A 34 1.93 -6.15 17.65
N ILE A 35 2.77 -5.23 17.13
CA ILE A 35 3.17 -5.19 15.71
C ILE A 35 4.69 -5.22 15.51
N SER A 36 5.45 -5.27 16.62
CA SER A 36 6.91 -5.18 16.58
C SER A 36 7.53 -6.34 15.80
N THR A 37 6.98 -7.54 15.91
CA THR A 37 7.47 -8.73 15.20
C THR A 37 7.37 -8.55 13.68
N GLN A 38 6.25 -8.03 13.18
CA GLN A 38 6.01 -7.81 11.75
C GLN A 38 6.92 -6.72 11.21
N VAL A 39 7.07 -5.62 11.96
CA VAL A 39 7.96 -4.51 11.60
C VAL A 39 9.43 -4.96 11.60
N LEU A 40 9.88 -5.66 12.64
CA LEU A 40 11.25 -6.18 12.71
C LEU A 40 11.55 -7.19 11.59
N LYS A 41 10.58 -8.03 11.23
CA LYS A 41 10.70 -8.92 10.06
C LYS A 41 10.85 -8.11 8.78
N LEU A 42 10.07 -7.05 8.59
CA LEU A 42 10.19 -6.17 7.42
C LEU A 42 11.56 -5.48 7.36
N VAL A 43 12.06 -4.97 8.49
CA VAL A 43 13.41 -4.38 8.61
C VAL A 43 14.51 -5.41 8.35
N SER A 44 14.33 -6.66 8.79
CA SER A 44 15.26 -7.75 8.47
C SER A 44 15.29 -8.06 6.97
N LEU A 45 14.12 -8.07 6.32
CA LEU A 45 14.01 -8.29 4.87
C LEU A 45 14.60 -7.12 4.07
N SER A 46 14.45 -5.88 4.52
CA SER A 46 15.03 -4.72 3.82
C SER A 46 16.55 -4.76 3.81
N LYS A 47 17.18 -5.25 4.89
CA LYS A 47 18.63 -5.46 4.97
C LYS A 47 19.17 -6.52 3.99
N GLN A 48 18.32 -7.38 3.43
CA GLN A 48 18.71 -8.39 2.45
C GLN A 48 18.68 -7.86 1.00
N THR A 49 18.28 -6.61 0.80
CA THR A 49 18.26 -5.95 -0.51
C THR A 49 19.61 -5.27 -0.77
N HIS A 50 19.92 -4.97 -2.04
CA HIS A 50 21.06 -4.12 -2.39
C HIS A 50 20.71 -2.65 -2.23
N ASN A 51 19.53 -2.25 -2.70
CA ASN A 51 19.02 -0.89 -2.58
C ASN A 51 17.59 -0.95 -2.08
N PHE A 52 17.37 -0.43 -0.87
CA PHE A 52 16.04 -0.27 -0.30
C PHE A 52 15.75 1.20 -0.05
N HIS A 53 14.63 1.68 -0.56
CA HIS A 53 14.13 3.02 -0.26
C HIS A 53 12.67 2.93 0.17
N CYS A 54 12.35 3.52 1.32
CA CYS A 54 10.97 3.63 1.80
C CYS A 54 10.53 5.08 1.66
N LYS A 55 9.43 5.34 0.95
CA LYS A 55 8.87 6.68 0.77
C LYS A 55 7.39 6.72 1.15
N HIS A 56 6.97 7.91 1.58
CA HIS A 56 5.59 8.17 1.94
C HIS A 56 4.84 8.46 0.66
N THR A 57 3.68 7.84 0.49
CA THR A 57 2.75 8.16 -0.57
C THR A 57 1.48 8.73 0.05
N PHE A 58 0.85 9.69 -0.61
CA PHE A 58 -0.44 10.19 -0.14
C PHE A 58 -1.49 9.08 -0.28
N GLY A 59 -2.50 9.07 0.59
CA GLY A 59 -3.57 8.08 0.51
C GLY A 59 -4.25 8.07 -0.87
N GLU A 60 -4.31 9.23 -1.52
CA GLU A 60 -4.82 9.39 -2.88
C GLU A 60 -4.01 8.68 -3.97
N ALA A 61 -2.75 8.38 -3.72
CA ALA A 61 -1.89 7.60 -4.61
C ALA A 61 -1.78 6.13 -4.18
N ASN A 62 -2.39 5.75 -3.05
CA ASN A 62 -2.33 4.38 -2.50
C ASN A 62 -3.62 3.57 -2.74
N PHE A 63 -4.56 4.06 -3.56
CA PHE A 63 -5.87 3.40 -3.73
C PHE A 63 -5.81 1.99 -4.27
N VAL A 64 -4.83 1.67 -5.13
CA VAL A 64 -4.65 0.30 -5.62
C VAL A 64 -4.35 -0.63 -4.45
N ALA A 65 -3.39 -0.26 -3.59
CA ALA A 65 -3.02 -1.05 -2.42
C ALA A 65 -4.17 -1.14 -1.40
N ASP A 66 -4.84 -0.04 -1.09
CA ASP A 66 -6.01 -0.01 -0.19
C ASP A 66 -7.16 -0.88 -0.72
N THR A 67 -7.43 -0.83 -2.02
CA THR A 67 -8.47 -1.66 -2.63
C THR A 67 -8.10 -3.14 -2.61
N LEU A 68 -6.82 -3.48 -2.83
CA LEU A 68 -6.33 -4.85 -2.72
C LEU A 68 -6.37 -5.36 -1.28
N ALA A 69 -6.04 -4.52 -0.30
CA ALA A 69 -6.17 -4.84 1.12
C ALA A 69 -7.63 -5.13 1.49
N LYS A 70 -8.58 -4.28 1.06
CA LYS A 70 -10.02 -4.54 1.24
C LYS A 70 -10.48 -5.84 0.58
N HIS A 71 -10.02 -6.10 -0.64
CA HIS A 71 -10.35 -7.33 -1.36
C HIS A 71 -9.76 -8.57 -0.67
N SER A 72 -8.61 -8.46 -0.03
CA SER A 72 -7.97 -9.58 0.67
C SER A 72 -8.85 -10.19 1.77
N HIS A 73 -9.73 -9.40 2.39
CA HIS A 73 -10.70 -9.90 3.38
C HIS A 73 -11.79 -10.81 2.77
N THR A 74 -11.94 -10.81 1.45
CA THR A 74 -12.95 -11.60 0.74
C THR A 74 -12.40 -12.91 0.16
N ILE A 75 -11.09 -13.12 0.22
CA ILE A 75 -10.43 -14.31 -0.31
C ILE A 75 -9.76 -15.10 0.81
N PRO A 76 -9.73 -16.45 0.74
CA PRO A 76 -9.21 -17.28 1.82
C PRO A 76 -7.67 -17.31 1.88
N ASN A 77 -7.00 -17.00 0.77
CA ASN A 77 -5.55 -17.16 0.62
C ASN A 77 -4.91 -15.87 0.09
N PRO A 78 -3.67 -15.55 0.52
CA PRO A 78 -2.89 -14.48 -0.09
C PRO A 78 -2.73 -14.71 -1.59
N GLN A 79 -2.96 -13.66 -2.38
CA GLN A 79 -2.88 -13.73 -3.84
C GLN A 79 -1.91 -12.69 -4.38
N ILE A 80 -1.19 -13.08 -5.43
CA ILE A 80 -0.21 -12.24 -6.12
C ILE A 80 -0.67 -12.07 -7.55
N TYR A 81 -0.73 -10.82 -8.00
CA TYR A 81 -1.20 -10.45 -9.32
C TYR A 81 -0.01 -9.99 -10.16
N PHE A 82 0.22 -10.65 -11.29
CA PHE A 82 1.32 -10.33 -12.21
C PHE A 82 0.86 -9.56 -13.43
N LYS A 83 -0.45 -9.62 -13.73
CA LYS A 83 -1.05 -9.00 -14.91
C LYS A 83 -2.27 -8.19 -14.50
N TRP A 84 -2.47 -7.06 -15.17
CA TRP A 84 -3.59 -6.15 -14.88
C TRP A 84 -4.97 -6.83 -15.06
N GLN A 85 -5.08 -7.82 -15.95
CA GLN A 85 -6.33 -8.58 -16.13
C GLN A 85 -6.68 -9.45 -14.94
N GLN A 86 -5.69 -9.81 -14.11
CA GLN A 86 -5.90 -10.62 -12.92
C GLN A 86 -6.38 -9.76 -11.73
N LEU A 87 -6.21 -8.43 -11.78
CA LEU A 87 -6.62 -7.54 -10.70
C LEU A 87 -8.14 -7.56 -10.51
N PRO A 88 -8.62 -7.50 -9.26
CA PRO A 88 -10.03 -7.28 -8.97
C PRO A 88 -10.55 -6.03 -9.67
N LYS A 89 -11.82 -6.05 -10.10
CA LYS A 89 -12.42 -4.99 -10.93
C LYS A 89 -12.19 -3.57 -10.39
N GLN A 90 -12.31 -3.39 -9.07
CA GLN A 90 -12.11 -2.09 -8.42
C GLN A 90 -10.62 -1.67 -8.41
N ALA A 91 -9.72 -2.56 -8.01
CA ALA A 91 -8.27 -2.28 -7.98
C ALA A 91 -7.74 -1.95 -9.38
N ARG A 92 -8.27 -2.64 -10.40
CA ARG A 92 -7.95 -2.41 -11.81
C ARG A 92 -8.32 -1.01 -12.29
N ALA A 93 -9.45 -0.45 -11.84
CA ALA A 93 -9.86 0.90 -12.21
C ALA A 93 -8.91 1.94 -11.63
N TYR A 94 -8.52 1.81 -10.36
CA TYR A 94 -7.53 2.70 -9.75
C TYR A 94 -6.15 2.58 -10.39
N TYR A 95 -5.73 1.35 -10.71
CA TYR A 95 -4.47 1.12 -11.42
C TYR A 95 -4.44 1.81 -12.79
N GLN A 96 -5.57 1.82 -13.52
CA GLN A 96 -5.67 2.56 -14.78
C GLN A 96 -5.55 4.07 -14.59
N LEU A 97 -6.17 4.62 -13.53
CA LEU A 97 -6.06 6.05 -13.23
C LEU A 97 -4.60 6.44 -12.93
N ASP A 98 -3.90 5.65 -12.12
CA ASP A 98 -2.48 5.87 -11.80
C ASP A 98 -1.60 5.84 -13.06
N MET A 99 -1.83 4.86 -13.95
CA MET A 99 -1.11 4.74 -15.23
C MET A 99 -1.35 5.91 -16.18
N THR A 100 -2.48 6.60 -16.04
CA THR A 100 -2.82 7.81 -16.80
C THR A 100 -2.49 9.11 -16.07
N GLU A 101 -1.81 9.02 -14.92
CA GLU A 101 -1.47 10.15 -14.04
C GLU A 101 -2.72 10.96 -13.62
N MET A 102 -3.88 10.30 -13.58
CA MET A 102 -5.13 10.94 -13.19
C MET A 102 -5.30 10.89 -11.67
N PRO A 103 -5.41 12.04 -11.00
CA PRO A 103 -5.63 12.06 -9.56
C PRO A 103 -6.99 11.47 -9.22
N SER A 104 -7.01 10.60 -8.23
CA SER A 104 -8.24 10.02 -7.71
C SER A 104 -8.68 10.77 -6.46
N PHE A 105 -9.80 11.48 -6.58
CA PHE A 105 -10.33 12.30 -5.48
C PHE A 105 -11.34 11.52 -4.66
N ARG A 106 -11.13 11.47 -3.34
CA ARG A 106 -12.14 10.97 -2.41
C ARG A 106 -13.31 11.96 -2.35
N ARG A 107 -14.40 11.65 -3.03
CA ARG A 107 -15.64 12.44 -2.94
C ARG A 107 -16.38 12.10 -1.65
N ARG A 108 -16.51 13.07 -0.74
CA ARG A 108 -17.48 12.99 0.36
C ARG A 108 -18.85 13.42 -0.15
N LYS A 109 -19.89 12.67 0.20
CA LYS A 109 -21.27 13.10 -0.06
C LYS A 109 -21.54 14.33 0.80
N LEU A 110 -21.74 15.49 0.17
CA LEU A 110 -22.15 16.69 0.87
C LEU A 110 -23.57 16.47 1.43
N LYS A 111 -23.83 16.97 2.64
CA LYS A 111 -25.20 17.01 3.18
C LYS A 111 -26.04 17.85 2.22
N ARG A 112 -27.29 17.44 1.97
CA ARG A 112 -28.25 18.25 1.19
C ARG A 112 -28.30 19.64 1.82
N ILE A 113 -28.06 20.67 1.01
CA ILE A 113 -28.38 22.04 1.37
C ILE A 113 -29.91 22.11 1.31
N ASN A 114 -30.56 22.23 2.46
CA ASN A 114 -31.97 22.57 2.49
C ASN A 114 -32.04 24.08 2.26
N GLU A 115 -32.65 24.52 1.16
CA GLU A 115 -32.96 25.94 0.97
C GLU A 115 -34.03 26.34 2.00
N PRO A 116 -33.90 27.52 2.63
CA PRO A 116 -34.91 28.02 3.56
C PRO A 116 -36.24 28.28 2.83
N PRO A 117 -37.38 28.22 3.55
CA PRO A 117 -38.72 28.41 2.98
C PRO A 117 -38.97 29.83 2.47
#